data_AF-A0A5C6B1N4-F1
#
_entry.id   AF-A0A5C6B1N4-F1
#
_cell.length_a   1.000
_cell.length_b   1.000
_cell.length_c   1.000
_cell.angle_alpha   90.00
_cell.angle_beta   90.00
_cell.angle_gamma   90.00
#
_symmetry.space_group_name_H-M   'P 1'
#
loop_
_entity.id
_entity.type
_entity.pdbx_description
1 polymer ?
#
loop_
_entity_poly.entity_id
_entity_poly.type
_entity_poly.pdbx_seq_one_letter_code
_entity_poly.pdbx_strand_id
1 'polypeptide(L)'
;MRSLLASGGYLIKLVAHDTAVRYFPHTTEHCDAKLPGLSYEHDSAGNALASMVKPGLIEFRHHRSFSDARVRMIARRIMMHPDSCFTALFTVTYQGRTLIAGA
;
A
#
# COMPACT_ATOMS: atom_id res chain seq x y z
N MET A 1 9.83 2.21 -13.11
CA MET A 1 9.80 2.51 -11.66
C MET A 1 11.09 3.17 -11.13
N ARG A 2 12.30 2.79 -11.56
CA ARG A 2 13.56 3.37 -11.04
C ARG A 2 13.68 4.90 -11.15
N SER A 3 13.20 5.51 -12.25
CA SER A 3 13.28 6.96 -12.46
C SER A 3 12.38 7.78 -11.51
N LEU A 4 11.23 7.24 -11.07
CA LEU A 4 10.37 7.92 -10.10
C LEU A 4 11.00 7.94 -8.71
N LEU A 5 11.62 6.83 -8.29
CA LEU A 5 12.18 6.68 -6.94
C LEU A 5 13.40 7.58 -6.70
N ALA A 6 14.13 7.96 -7.76
CA ALA A 6 15.37 8.73 -7.68
C ALA A 6 15.17 10.23 -7.38
N SER A 7 13.96 10.79 -7.52
CA SER A 7 13.72 12.23 -7.34
C SER A 7 13.58 12.67 -5.88
N GLY A 8 13.71 11.76 -4.91
CA GLY A 8 13.59 12.05 -3.48
C GLY A 8 12.18 12.46 -3.01
N GLY A 9 11.23 12.65 -3.94
CA GLY A 9 9.87 13.14 -3.68
C GLY A 9 8.78 12.31 -4.34
N TYR A 10 9.02 11.01 -4.58
CA TYR A 10 8.00 10.20 -5.22
C TYR A 10 6.78 10.01 -4.32
N LEU A 11 5.62 10.05 -4.97
CA LEU A 11 4.35 9.70 -4.38
C LEU A 11 3.70 8.63 -5.25
N ILE A 12 3.59 7.44 -4.69
CA ILE A 12 3.01 6.26 -5.34
C ILE A 12 1.75 5.88 -4.53
N LYS A 13 0.69 5.51 -5.22
CA LYS A 13 -0.47 4.89 -4.60
C LYS A 13 -0.42 3.39 -4.85
N LEU A 14 -1.02 2.61 -3.96
CA LEU A 14 -1.29 1.20 -4.20
C LEU A 14 -2.66 0.78 -3.68
N VAL A 15 -3.19 -0.28 -4.29
CA VAL A 15 -4.26 -1.09 -3.71
C VAL A 15 -3.77 -2.51 -3.49
N ALA A 16 -4.13 -3.12 -2.36
CA ALA A 16 -3.69 -4.47 -2.04
C ALA A 16 -4.71 -5.26 -1.21
N HIS A 17 -4.71 -6.57 -1.38
CA HIS A 17 -5.34 -7.50 -0.44
C HIS A 17 -4.38 -8.66 -0.17
N ASP A 18 -4.88 -9.76 0.40
CA ASP A 18 -4.04 -10.88 0.82
C ASP A 18 -3.12 -11.41 -0.28
N THR A 19 -3.54 -11.43 -1.55
CA THR A 19 -2.80 -12.12 -2.62
C THR A 19 -2.36 -11.23 -3.78
N ALA A 20 -2.80 -9.98 -3.83
CA ALA A 20 -2.52 -9.09 -4.96
C ALA A 20 -2.19 -7.68 -4.47
N VAL A 21 -1.31 -7.00 -5.21
CA VAL A 21 -0.97 -5.59 -5.05
C VAL A 21 -0.89 -4.94 -6.43
N ARG A 22 -1.40 -3.73 -6.55
CA ARG A 22 -1.28 -2.89 -7.75
C ARG A 22 -0.75 -1.53 -7.36
N TYR A 23 0.39 -1.14 -7.93
CA TYR A 23 0.97 0.20 -7.81
C TYR A 23 0.53 1.10 -8.95
N PHE A 24 0.36 2.39 -8.68
CA PHE A 24 -0.02 3.38 -9.68
C PHE A 24 0.41 4.80 -9.27
N PRO A 25 0.49 5.75 -10.23
CA PRO A 25 0.83 7.13 -9.92
C PRO A 25 -0.17 7.78 -8.95
N HIS A 26 0.29 8.74 -8.14
CA HIS A 26 -0.58 9.44 -7.20
C HIS A 26 -1.76 10.19 -7.86
N THR A 27 -1.67 10.48 -9.16
CA THR A 27 -2.72 11.15 -9.94
C THR A 27 -3.90 10.26 -10.27
N THR A 28 -3.80 8.93 -10.08
CA THR A 28 -4.91 7.99 -10.27
C THR A 28 -5.63 7.77 -8.93
N GLU A 29 -6.96 7.76 -8.93
CA GLU A 29 -7.73 7.44 -7.73
C GLU A 29 -7.73 5.93 -7.43
N HIS A 30 -7.81 5.56 -6.15
CA HIS A 30 -7.74 4.15 -5.74
C HIS A 30 -8.89 3.31 -6.32
N CYS A 31 -10.07 3.90 -6.49
CA CYS A 31 -11.24 3.24 -7.08
C CYS A 31 -11.10 3.00 -8.59
N ASP A 32 -10.26 3.78 -9.28
CA ASP A 32 -9.99 3.61 -10.70
C ASP A 32 -8.92 2.53 -10.97
N ALA A 33 -8.13 2.19 -9.95
CA ALA A 33 -7.04 1.21 -10.04
C ALA A 33 -7.53 -0.25 -9.94
N LYS A 34 -8.51 -0.62 -10.77
CA LYS A 34 -9.11 -1.96 -10.78
C LYS A 34 -8.21 -3.00 -11.43
N LEU A 35 -8.21 -4.20 -10.85
CA LEU A 35 -7.58 -5.40 -11.39
C LEU A 35 -8.55 -6.57 -11.12
N PRO A 36 -8.69 -7.57 -12.01
CA PRO A 36 -9.59 -8.69 -11.74
C PRO A 36 -9.33 -9.32 -10.36
N GLY A 37 -10.36 -9.33 -9.51
CA GLY A 37 -10.26 -9.83 -8.14
C GLY A 37 -9.72 -8.85 -7.08
N LEU A 38 -9.32 -7.64 -7.44
CA LEU A 38 -8.79 -6.59 -6.55
C LEU A 38 -9.53 -5.28 -6.82
N SER A 39 -10.46 -4.92 -5.93
CA SER A 39 -11.25 -3.69 -6.01
C SER A 39 -11.24 -2.93 -4.69
N TYR A 40 -10.79 -1.68 -4.76
CA TYR A 40 -11.03 -0.71 -3.70
C TYR A 40 -12.30 0.05 -4.04
N GLU A 41 -13.24 0.11 -3.10
CA GLU A 41 -14.50 0.83 -3.26
C GLU A 41 -14.73 1.73 -2.05
N HIS A 42 -15.59 2.74 -2.22
CA HIS A 42 -15.98 3.65 -1.14
C HIS A 42 -16.55 2.90 0.08
N ASP A 43 -16.45 3.53 1.24
CA ASP A 43 -16.98 3.02 2.51
C ASP A 43 -16.54 1.59 2.86
N SER A 44 -15.35 1.18 2.41
CA SER A 44 -14.83 -0.18 2.63
C SER A 44 -15.73 -1.28 2.04
N ALA A 45 -16.45 -0.99 0.95
CA ALA A 45 -17.29 -1.97 0.24
C ALA A 45 -16.46 -2.94 -0.62
N GLY A 46 -15.23 -2.58 -0.93
CA GLY A 46 -14.32 -3.38 -1.73
C GLY A 46 -13.63 -4.49 -0.93
N ASN A 47 -12.74 -5.20 -1.61
CA ASN A 47 -11.91 -6.25 -1.03
C ASN A 47 -10.43 -5.85 -0.94
N ALA A 48 -10.11 -4.56 -1.10
CA ALA A 48 -8.74 -4.05 -1.16
C ALA A 48 -8.53 -2.90 -0.16
N LEU A 49 -7.32 -2.84 0.40
CA LEU A 49 -6.79 -1.68 1.11
C LEU A 49 -6.27 -0.66 0.10
N ALA A 50 -6.48 0.63 0.39
CA ALA A 50 -5.79 1.73 -0.27
C ALA A 50 -4.58 2.17 0.55
N SER A 51 -3.49 2.55 -0.11
CA SER A 51 -2.32 3.11 0.56
C SER A 51 -1.65 4.19 -0.27
N MET A 52 -0.95 5.08 0.42
CA MET A 52 0.07 5.99 -0.13
C MET A 52 1.46 5.44 0.21
N VAL A 53 2.42 5.63 -0.69
CA VAL A 53 3.83 5.28 -0.49
C VAL A 53 4.67 6.52 -0.80
N LYS A 54 5.44 6.95 0.19
CA LYS A 54 6.42 8.04 0.12
C LYS A 54 7.76 7.53 0.66
N PRO A 55 8.88 8.24 0.44
CA PRO A 55 10.17 7.81 0.99
C PRO A 55 10.07 7.48 2.49
N GLY A 56 10.38 6.24 2.85
CA GLY A 56 10.40 5.77 4.24
C GLY A 56 9.03 5.42 4.85
N LEU A 57 7.91 5.59 4.15
CA LEU A 57 6.57 5.31 4.69
C LEU A 57 5.60 4.66 3.69
N ILE A 58 4.94 3.59 4.13
CA ILE A 58 3.70 3.07 3.56
C ILE A 58 2.55 3.42 4.52
N GLU A 59 1.57 4.18 4.06
CA GLU A 59 0.41 4.61 4.86
C GLU A 59 -0.88 3.99 4.32
N PHE A 60 -1.38 2.97 5.01
CA PHE A 60 -2.65 2.32 4.69
C PHE A 60 -3.84 3.10 5.24
N ARG A 61 -4.84 3.32 4.39
CA ARG A 61 -6.15 3.89 4.77
C ARG A 61 -6.96 2.87 5.55
N HIS A 62 -7.79 3.35 6.46
CA HIS A 62 -8.75 2.54 7.22
C HIS A 62 -9.63 1.69 6.29
N HIS A 63 -9.85 0.43 6.65
CA HIS A 63 -10.82 -0.43 6.00
C HIS A 63 -11.49 -1.38 7.01
N ARG A 64 -12.83 -1.39 7.07
CA ARG A 64 -13.60 -2.12 8.10
C ARG A 64 -13.30 -3.62 8.17
N SER A 65 -13.05 -4.25 7.01
CA SER A 65 -12.78 -5.69 6.89
C SER A 65 -11.31 -6.10 7.08
N PHE A 66 -10.41 -5.17 7.44
CA PHE A 66 -8.98 -5.45 7.62
C PHE A 66 -8.53 -5.11 9.03
N SER A 67 -8.24 -6.16 9.80
CA SER A 67 -7.62 -6.04 11.11
C SER A 67 -6.13 -5.67 11.00
N ASP A 68 -5.57 -5.09 12.06
CA ASP A 68 -4.14 -4.76 12.14
C ASP A 68 -3.24 -5.97 11.80
N ALA A 69 -3.62 -7.17 12.25
CA ALA A 69 -2.88 -8.41 11.97
C ALA A 69 -2.87 -8.73 10.47
N ARG A 70 -4.02 -8.58 9.79
CA ARG A 70 -4.15 -8.80 8.35
C ARG A 70 -3.37 -7.75 7.55
N VAL A 71 -3.46 -6.47 7.93
CA VAL A 71 -2.68 -5.39 7.31
C VAL A 71 -1.18 -5.64 7.48
N ARG A 72 -0.72 -6.07 8.67
CA ARG A 72 0.69 -6.41 8.91
C ARG A 72 1.18 -7.55 8.01
N MET A 73 0.35 -8.57 7.80
CA MET A 73 0.68 -9.67 6.87
C MET A 73 0.81 -9.16 5.43
N ILE A 74 -0.14 -8.35 4.96
CA ILE A 74 -0.13 -7.76 3.62
C ILE A 74 1.11 -6.87 3.44
N ALA A 75 1.39 -6.01 4.42
CA ALA A 75 2.53 -5.11 4.40
C ALA A 75 3.87 -5.86 4.32
N ARG A 76 4.05 -6.91 5.14
CA ARG A 76 5.25 -7.76 5.06
C ARG A 76 5.42 -8.41 3.70
N ARG A 77 4.33 -8.92 3.10
CA ARG A 77 4.39 -9.50 1.74
C ARG A 77 4.80 -8.47 0.70
N ILE A 78 4.25 -7.26 0.78
CA ILE A 78 4.66 -6.14 -0.08
C ILE A 78 6.15 -5.83 0.10
N MET A 79 6.62 -5.65 1.33
CA MET A 79 8.01 -5.27 1.63
C MET A 79 9.03 -6.35 1.23
N MET A 80 8.64 -7.63 1.25
CA MET A 80 9.47 -8.75 0.80
C MET A 80 9.36 -9.05 -0.70
N HIS A 81 8.43 -8.42 -1.42
CA HIS A 81 8.24 -8.69 -2.85
C HIS A 81 9.44 -8.15 -3.66
N PRO A 82 10.01 -8.91 -4.60
CA PRO A 82 11.17 -8.46 -5.38
C PRO A 82 10.97 -7.11 -6.07
N ASP A 83 9.78 -6.87 -6.63
CA ASP A 83 9.43 -5.60 -7.30
C ASP A 83 9.20 -4.42 -6.35
N SER A 84 9.20 -4.67 -5.04
CA SER A 84 8.91 -3.70 -3.98
C SER A 84 10.00 -3.64 -2.92
N CYS A 85 11.18 -4.22 -3.21
CA CYS A 85 12.31 -4.28 -2.29
C CYS A 85 12.79 -2.90 -1.80
N PHE A 86 12.52 -1.84 -2.56
CA PHE A 86 12.80 -0.45 -2.15
C PHE A 86 12.04 -0.02 -0.88
N THR A 87 10.96 -0.74 -0.51
CA THR A 87 10.17 -0.49 0.69
C THR A 87 10.59 -1.32 1.90
N ALA A 88 11.61 -2.17 1.78
CA ALA A 88 11.98 -3.15 2.81
C ALA A 88 12.28 -2.55 4.19
N LEU A 89 12.71 -1.29 4.24
CA LEU A 89 13.04 -0.58 5.48
C LEU A 89 11.99 0.47 5.88
N PHE A 90 10.85 0.52 5.18
CA PHE A 90 9.87 1.57 5.42
C PHE A 90 9.08 1.32 6.69
N THR A 91 8.70 2.42 7.35
CA THR A 91 7.66 2.38 8.36
C THR A 91 6.33 2.09 7.69
N VAL A 92 5.47 1.34 8.37
CA VAL A 92 4.10 1.07 7.91
C VAL A 92 3.12 1.59 8.95
N THR A 93 2.22 2.46 8.53
CA THR A 93 1.12 2.96 9.37
C THR A 93 -0.23 2.46 8.87
N TYR A 94 -1.16 2.30 9.80
CA TYR A 94 -2.55 1.98 9.54
C TYR A 94 -3.42 2.67 10.58
N GLN A 95 -4.43 3.40 10.13
CA GLN A 95 -5.31 4.18 11.02
C GLN A 95 -4.53 5.14 11.95
N GLY A 96 -3.48 5.77 11.42
CA GLY A 96 -2.59 6.66 12.19
C GLY A 96 -1.65 5.97 13.18
N ARG A 97 -1.67 4.63 13.28
CA ARG A 97 -0.83 3.85 14.21
C ARG A 97 0.28 3.14 13.45
N THR A 98 1.47 3.08 14.02
CA THR A 98 2.59 2.31 13.46
C THR A 98 2.35 0.82 13.64
N LEU A 99 2.29 0.06 12.54
CA LEU A 99 2.15 -1.40 12.55
C LEU A 99 3.49 -2.13 12.41
N ILE A 100 4.42 -1.54 11.66
CA ILE A 100 5.79 -2.00 11.43
C ILE A 100 6.69 -0.76 11.52
N ALA A 101 7.67 -0.78 12.42
CA ALA A 101 8.70 0.25 12.47
C ALA A 101 9.71 0.02 11.34
N GLY A 102 10.08 1.08 10.63
CA GLY A 102 11.20 1.04 9.70
C GLY A 102 12.54 0.83 10.43
N ALA A 103 13.57 0.47 9.68
CA ALA A 103 14.93 0.27 10.20
C ALA A 103 15.91 1.30 9.61
#